data_AF-A0A1B7MEB7-F1
#
_entry.id   AF-A0A1B7MEB7-F1
#
_cell.length_a   1.000
_cell.length_b   1.000
_cell.length_c   1.000
_cell.angle_alpha   90.00
_cell.angle_beta   90.00
_cell.angle_gamma   90.00
#
_symmetry.space_group_name_H-M   'P 1'
#
loop_
_entity.id
_entity.type
_entity.pdbx_description
1 polymer ?
#
loop_
_entity_poly.entity_id
_entity_poly.type
_entity_poly.pdbx_seq_one_letter_code
_entity_poly.pdbx_strand_id
1 'polypeptide(L)'
;MSRSAPNLTMKMKLRFFKSIMDSEASLTRMRPGAKSMRLLSGVHQKARDVLQAPLQGLVKLEDSPKPALRSKQSGKSGSSRKPTNDGLPKEYLEGGVWHKRVISTLFRWAGTQPNPWIMPDAKVVDALEKICDAYYDQSIQLAITTTSTAFHLATQQLSDGWRSIFGSSAIAIVNAFFDAHDNYSDSDEQQQDFAQGALDKLRFIYRKADGNDTKKFRGLFRGPLVVQVFAAHFNMIHGSKWIHGLYEGSSPPQPRAPLALAAAAVERALMLWGTGTITITMVREAKTTRKAIKLPAMINPETGRQLTQHVAFSELSWGKPTRSYLESIEKNVDDDVMEKIMGEAKEFSKASHGEND
;
A
#
# COMPACT_ATOMS: atom_id res chain seq x y z
N MET A 1 -23.03 23.11 35.58
CA MET A 1 -21.69 22.49 35.73
C MET A 1 -21.87 20.97 35.77
N SER A 2 -21.66 20.27 34.65
CA SER A 2 -21.75 18.81 34.60
C SER A 2 -20.40 18.24 34.15
N ARG A 3 -19.77 17.47 35.02
CA ARG A 3 -18.48 16.82 34.79
C ARG A 3 -18.73 15.51 34.03
N SER A 4 -18.19 15.44 32.82
CA SER A 4 -18.15 14.24 31.97
C SER A 4 -17.33 13.12 32.63
N ALA A 5 -17.90 11.92 32.66
CA ALA A 5 -17.23 10.70 33.13
C ALA A 5 -16.19 10.21 32.11
N PRO A 6 -14.99 9.76 32.53
CA PRO A 6 -13.95 9.31 31.63
C PRO A 6 -14.24 7.90 31.04
N ASN A 7 -13.93 7.79 29.75
CA ASN A 7 -14.12 6.65 28.85
C ASN A 7 -13.51 5.33 29.40
N LEU A 8 -14.38 4.36 29.72
CA LEU A 8 -14.08 3.10 30.41
C LEU A 8 -13.13 2.18 29.61
N THR A 9 -13.08 2.33 28.29
CA THR A 9 -12.31 1.51 27.35
C THR A 9 -10.80 1.75 27.43
N MET A 10 -10.37 2.94 27.87
CA MET A 10 -8.94 3.28 27.99
C MET A 10 -8.33 2.80 29.31
N LYS A 11 -9.14 2.74 30.38
CA LYS A 11 -8.71 2.23 31.69
C LYS A 11 -8.55 0.70 31.73
N MET A 12 -9.25 -0.04 30.87
CA MET A 12 -9.04 -1.50 30.71
C MET A 12 -7.74 -1.81 29.98
N LYS A 13 -7.38 -1.04 28.94
CA LYS A 13 -6.11 -1.19 28.21
C LYS A 13 -4.88 -0.96 29.09
N LEU A 14 -4.94 -0.01 30.03
CA LEU A 14 -3.83 0.30 30.96
C LEU A 14 -3.67 -0.72 32.10
N ARG A 15 -4.74 -1.37 32.56
CA ARG A 15 -4.65 -2.39 33.63
C ARG A 15 -4.14 -3.74 33.13
N PHE A 16 -4.49 -4.11 31.90
CA PHE A 16 -3.97 -5.32 31.25
C PHE A 16 -2.47 -5.20 30.96
N PHE A 17 -2.01 -4.03 30.50
CA PHE A 17 -0.60 -3.75 30.24
C PHE A 17 0.31 -3.85 31.48
N LYS A 18 -0.19 -3.44 32.66
CA LYS A 18 0.60 -3.51 33.90
C LYS A 18 0.76 -4.95 34.41
N SER A 19 -0.23 -5.81 34.19
CA SER A 19 -0.19 -7.22 34.62
C SER A 19 0.76 -8.09 33.78
N ILE A 20 1.05 -7.71 32.53
CA ILE A 20 1.97 -8.44 31.64
C ILE A 20 3.43 -8.05 31.93
N MET A 21 3.69 -6.77 32.22
CA MET A 21 5.03 -6.28 32.57
C MET A 21 5.59 -6.90 33.87
N ASP A 22 4.71 -7.30 34.79
CA ASP A 22 5.11 -7.91 36.05
C ASP A 22 5.41 -9.43 35.92
N SER A 23 5.09 -10.08 34.79
CA SER A 23 5.34 -11.53 34.58
C SER A 23 6.57 -11.84 33.69
N GLU A 24 7.06 -10.90 32.89
CA GLU A 24 8.18 -11.10 31.95
C GLU A 24 9.59 -10.89 32.56
N ALA A 25 9.71 -10.64 33.86
CA ALA A 25 11.01 -10.52 34.53
C ALA A 25 11.82 -11.85 34.59
N SER A 26 11.32 -12.95 34.03
CA SER A 26 11.86 -14.30 34.27
C SER A 26 12.44 -15.05 33.05
N LEU A 27 12.46 -14.48 31.83
CA LEU A 27 12.95 -15.20 30.64
C LEU A 27 13.95 -14.39 29.80
N THR A 28 15.20 -14.38 30.25
CA THR A 28 16.34 -13.94 29.42
C THR A 28 17.32 -15.09 29.17
N ARG A 29 17.38 -15.56 27.91
CA ARG A 29 18.61 -15.88 27.16
C ARG A 29 18.29 -16.72 25.93
N MET A 30 18.47 -16.15 24.74
CA MET A 30 19.10 -16.86 23.62
C MET A 30 19.82 -15.88 22.69
N ARG A 31 21.07 -16.18 22.36
CA ARG A 31 21.91 -15.45 21.39
C ARG A 31 21.68 -16.04 19.98
N PRO A 32 21.70 -15.27 18.88
CA PRO A 32 21.53 -15.84 17.54
C PRO A 32 22.87 -16.27 16.93
N GLY A 33 22.90 -17.53 16.47
CA GLY A 33 23.95 -18.09 15.61
C GLY A 33 23.54 -18.15 14.12
N ALA A 34 24.44 -18.66 13.28
CA ALA A 34 24.48 -18.63 11.81
C ALA A 34 23.23 -19.10 11.00
N LYS A 35 22.12 -19.49 11.63
CA LYS A 35 20.82 -19.74 10.95
C LYS A 35 20.17 -18.46 10.38
N SER A 36 20.56 -17.28 10.86
CA SER A 36 19.97 -16.00 10.47
C SER A 36 20.14 -15.64 8.97
N MET A 37 21.21 -16.10 8.30
CA MET A 37 21.44 -15.77 6.88
C MET A 37 20.65 -16.65 5.89
N ARG A 38 20.26 -17.89 6.23
CA ARG A 38 19.41 -18.74 5.37
C ARG A 38 17.92 -18.40 5.46
N LEU A 39 17.48 -17.81 6.58
CA LEU A 39 16.09 -17.39 6.78
C LEU A 39 15.75 -16.15 5.94
N LEU A 40 16.70 -15.23 5.76
CA LEU A 40 16.50 -14.06 4.90
C LEU A 40 16.35 -14.46 3.42
N SER A 41 17.10 -15.43 2.89
CA SER A 41 16.98 -15.84 1.48
C SER A 41 15.62 -16.45 1.14
N GLY A 42 15.00 -17.21 2.05
CA GLY A 42 13.67 -17.80 1.84
C GLY A 42 12.55 -16.76 1.86
N VAL A 43 12.63 -15.78 2.76
CA VAL A 43 11.70 -14.63 2.81
C VAL A 43 11.85 -13.77 1.55
N HIS A 44 13.09 -13.50 1.13
CA HIS A 44 13.36 -12.75 -0.10
C HIS A 44 12.76 -13.44 -1.34
N GLN A 45 12.89 -14.77 -1.46
CA GLN A 45 12.31 -15.49 -2.59
C GLN A 45 10.79 -15.51 -2.54
N LYS A 46 10.15 -15.84 -1.40
CA LYS A 46 8.68 -15.83 -1.29
C LYS A 46 8.08 -14.43 -1.52
N ALA A 47 8.74 -13.38 -1.03
CA ALA A 47 8.32 -12.00 -1.26
C ALA A 47 8.44 -11.61 -2.75
N ARG A 48 9.53 -12.03 -3.41
CA ARG A 48 9.67 -11.92 -4.86
C ARG A 48 8.54 -12.67 -5.56
N ASP A 49 8.28 -13.92 -5.22
CA ASP A 49 7.23 -14.73 -5.84
C ASP A 49 5.83 -14.09 -5.66
N VAL A 50 5.56 -13.50 -4.48
CA VAL A 50 4.35 -12.70 -4.19
C VAL A 50 4.24 -11.50 -5.14
N LEU A 51 5.30 -10.71 -5.26
CA LEU A 51 5.32 -9.55 -6.17
C LEU A 51 5.40 -9.96 -7.65
N GLN A 52 5.78 -11.20 -7.93
CA GLN A 52 5.98 -11.73 -9.27
C GLN A 52 4.79 -12.52 -9.84
N ALA A 53 3.93 -13.07 -8.98
CA ALA A 53 2.72 -13.76 -9.40
C ALA A 53 1.78 -12.81 -10.17
N PRO A 54 1.02 -13.31 -11.17
CA PRO A 54 -0.07 -12.53 -11.77
C PRO A 54 -0.97 -12.01 -10.65
N LEU A 55 -1.24 -10.69 -10.62
CA LEU A 55 -2.05 -10.00 -9.60
C LEU A 55 -3.48 -10.56 -9.42
N GLN A 56 -3.86 -11.55 -10.22
CA GLN A 56 -5.10 -12.31 -10.14
C GLN A 56 -5.03 -13.51 -9.19
N GLY A 57 -3.83 -14.01 -8.84
CA GLY A 57 -3.61 -15.17 -7.96
C GLY A 57 -3.05 -14.83 -6.57
N LEU A 58 -2.68 -13.58 -6.32
CA LEU A 58 -2.37 -13.07 -4.99
C LEU A 58 -3.64 -13.00 -4.15
N VAL A 59 -3.48 -13.17 -2.83
CA VAL A 59 -4.55 -13.00 -1.85
C VAL A 59 -5.10 -11.58 -1.96
N LYS A 60 -6.09 -11.40 -2.85
CA LYS A 60 -6.84 -10.16 -2.97
C LYS A 60 -7.62 -9.95 -1.68
N LEU A 61 -7.89 -8.70 -1.34
CA LEU A 61 -9.00 -8.41 -0.45
C LEU A 61 -10.23 -8.20 -1.33
N GLU A 62 -11.41 -8.64 -0.90
CA GLU A 62 -12.62 -8.05 -1.49
C GLU A 62 -12.71 -6.62 -0.98
N ASP A 63 -12.38 -5.65 -1.84
CA ASP A 63 -12.72 -4.27 -1.57
C ASP A 63 -14.25 -4.15 -1.54
N SER A 64 -14.74 -3.69 -0.40
CA SER A 64 -16.15 -3.41 -0.16
C SER A 64 -16.68 -2.30 -1.08
N PRO A 65 -18.01 -2.25 -1.33
CA PRO A 65 -18.59 -1.39 -2.37
C PRO A 65 -18.30 0.10 -2.13
N LYS A 66 -18.13 0.82 -3.24
CA LYS A 66 -17.78 2.25 -3.32
C LYS A 66 -18.63 3.11 -2.36
N PRO A 67 -18.05 4.15 -1.73
CA PRO A 67 -18.80 5.05 -0.87
C PRO A 67 -19.90 5.76 -1.68
N ALA A 68 -21.14 5.71 -1.17
CA ALA A 68 -22.25 6.49 -1.68
C ALA A 68 -21.97 7.98 -1.41
N LEU A 69 -21.65 8.73 -2.46
CA LEU A 69 -21.69 10.19 -2.42
C LEU A 69 -23.16 10.67 -2.37
N ARG A 70 -23.29 11.75 -1.60
CA ARG A 70 -24.46 12.42 -1.02
C ARG A 70 -25.63 12.79 -1.96
N SER A 71 -26.81 12.80 -1.34
CA SER A 71 -28.11 13.43 -1.66
C SER A 71 -28.89 12.99 -2.91
N LYS A 72 -30.05 12.37 -2.63
CA LYS A 72 -31.19 12.21 -3.53
C LYS A 72 -31.64 13.57 -4.09
N GLN A 73 -31.52 13.75 -5.40
CA GLN A 73 -32.58 14.37 -6.19
C GLN A 73 -33.09 13.31 -7.15
N SER A 74 -34.38 13.05 -7.07
CA SER A 74 -35.10 12.09 -7.89
C SER A 74 -35.10 12.54 -9.35
N GLY A 75 -34.37 11.83 -10.18
CA GLY A 75 -34.50 11.86 -11.64
C GLY A 75 -34.13 10.48 -12.17
N LYS A 76 -35.09 9.80 -12.81
CA LYS A 76 -34.82 8.59 -13.59
C LYS A 76 -33.76 8.92 -14.64
N SER A 77 -32.53 8.44 -14.47
CA SER A 77 -31.54 8.36 -15.54
C SER A 77 -30.93 6.97 -15.54
N GLY A 78 -30.79 6.40 -16.74
CA GLY A 78 -30.34 5.03 -16.95
C GLY A 78 -29.00 4.77 -16.28
N SER A 79 -28.80 3.53 -15.84
CA SER A 79 -27.53 3.00 -15.34
C SER A 79 -26.38 3.46 -16.23
N SER A 80 -25.58 4.44 -15.78
CA SER A 80 -24.40 4.86 -16.54
C SER A 80 -23.45 3.66 -16.55
N ARG A 81 -23.24 3.05 -17.72
CA ARG A 81 -22.26 1.98 -17.86
C ARG A 81 -20.91 2.50 -17.36
N LYS A 82 -20.23 1.71 -16.54
CA LYS A 82 -18.88 2.04 -16.09
C LYS A 82 -18.01 2.26 -17.35
N PRO A 83 -17.16 3.30 -17.37
CA PRO A 83 -16.21 3.50 -18.47
C PRO A 83 -15.41 2.21 -18.70
N THR A 84 -15.35 1.74 -19.94
CA THR A 84 -14.54 0.59 -20.36
C THR A 84 -13.52 1.05 -21.39
N ASN A 85 -12.50 0.22 -21.62
CA ASN A 85 -11.50 0.47 -22.65
C ASN A 85 -12.12 0.59 -24.05
N ASP A 86 -13.32 0.04 -24.27
CA ASP A 86 -14.05 0.14 -25.55
C ASP A 86 -14.43 1.58 -25.91
N GLY A 87 -14.42 2.49 -24.94
CA GLY A 87 -14.66 3.92 -25.16
C GLY A 87 -13.41 4.72 -25.51
N LEU A 88 -12.26 4.07 -25.70
CA LEU A 88 -11.04 4.71 -26.23
C LEU A 88 -10.92 4.47 -27.75
N PRO A 89 -10.26 5.39 -28.49
CA PRO A 89 -9.88 5.12 -29.88
C PRO A 89 -9.07 3.82 -30.00
N LYS A 90 -9.24 3.08 -31.10
CA LYS A 90 -8.58 1.77 -31.27
C LYS A 90 -7.06 1.90 -31.24
N GLU A 91 -6.57 2.99 -31.80
CA GLU A 91 -5.18 3.39 -31.86
C GLU A 91 -4.56 3.52 -30.45
N TYR A 92 -5.36 3.87 -29.44
CA TYR A 92 -4.90 3.95 -28.05
C TYR A 92 -4.68 2.55 -27.43
N LEU A 93 -5.42 1.56 -27.90
CA LEU A 93 -5.39 0.18 -27.41
C LEU A 93 -4.32 -0.68 -28.11
N GLU A 94 -3.87 -0.26 -29.29
CA GLU A 94 -2.86 -0.97 -30.07
C GLU A 94 -1.56 -1.18 -29.28
N GLY A 95 -1.00 -2.39 -29.39
CA GLY A 95 0.22 -2.79 -28.66
C GLY A 95 0.10 -2.80 -27.12
N GLY A 96 -1.08 -2.47 -26.57
CA GLY A 96 -1.28 -2.25 -25.14
C GLY A 96 -0.59 -0.99 -24.61
N VAL A 97 -0.33 0.00 -25.48
CA VAL A 97 0.36 1.26 -25.13
C VAL A 97 -0.33 1.98 -23.98
N TRP A 98 -1.66 2.07 -24.02
CA TRP A 98 -2.45 2.69 -22.96
C TRP A 98 -2.08 2.14 -21.57
N HIS A 99 -2.18 0.83 -21.38
CA HIS A 99 -1.93 0.23 -20.08
C HIS A 99 -0.43 0.16 -19.74
N LYS A 100 0.42 -0.26 -20.68
CA LYS A 100 1.84 -0.54 -20.42
C LYS A 100 2.74 0.70 -20.37
N ARG A 101 2.29 1.82 -20.93
CA ARG A 101 3.12 3.03 -21.09
C ARG A 101 2.43 4.27 -20.54
N VAL A 102 1.21 4.57 -21.00
CA VAL A 102 0.49 5.78 -20.56
C VAL A 102 0.14 5.69 -19.07
N ILE A 103 -0.56 4.64 -18.66
CA ILE A 103 -0.96 4.43 -17.26
C ILE A 103 0.26 4.25 -16.34
N SER A 104 1.28 3.49 -16.77
CA SER A 104 2.53 3.35 -16.02
C SER A 104 3.26 4.68 -15.82
N THR A 105 3.26 5.57 -16.81
CA THR A 105 3.85 6.91 -16.68
C THR A 105 3.00 7.81 -15.78
N LEU A 106 1.68 7.70 -15.86
CA LEU A 106 0.77 8.41 -14.95
C LEU A 106 1.01 7.98 -13.49
N PHE A 107 1.23 6.69 -13.23
CA PHE A 107 1.57 6.20 -11.89
C PHE A 107 2.91 6.74 -11.39
N ARG A 108 3.90 6.88 -12.28
CA ARG A 108 5.18 7.50 -11.94
C ARG A 108 4.99 8.97 -11.57
N TRP A 109 4.21 9.72 -12.35
CA TRP A 109 3.86 11.10 -12.03
C TRP A 109 3.08 11.22 -10.71
N ALA A 110 2.08 10.37 -10.50
CA ALA A 110 1.29 10.33 -9.28
C ALA A 110 2.15 10.08 -8.04
N GLY A 111 3.20 9.27 -8.18
CA GLY A 111 4.16 8.99 -7.11
C GLY A 111 5.00 10.19 -6.65
N THR A 112 4.97 11.29 -7.40
CA THR A 112 5.67 12.54 -7.08
C THR A 112 4.76 13.60 -6.46
N GLN A 113 3.46 13.33 -6.37
CA GLN A 113 2.50 14.33 -5.89
C GLN A 113 2.53 14.47 -4.37
N PRO A 114 2.35 15.70 -3.84
CA PRO A 114 2.37 15.96 -2.39
C PRO A 114 1.18 15.32 -1.65
N ASN A 115 0.14 14.92 -2.38
CA ASN A 115 -0.95 14.12 -1.84
C ASN A 115 -1.26 12.95 -2.79
N PRO A 116 -0.84 11.72 -2.46
CA PRO A 116 -1.06 10.57 -3.33
C PRO A 116 -2.54 10.15 -3.41
N TRP A 117 -3.38 10.60 -2.49
CA TRP A 117 -4.80 10.22 -2.41
C TRP A 117 -5.72 11.16 -3.16
N ILE A 118 -5.39 12.46 -3.18
CA ILE A 118 -6.22 13.50 -3.80
C ILE A 118 -5.32 14.31 -4.73
N MET A 119 -5.51 14.09 -6.03
CA MET A 119 -4.86 14.85 -7.10
C MET A 119 -5.92 15.73 -7.76
N PRO A 120 -5.71 17.04 -7.92
CA PRO A 120 -6.67 17.90 -8.61
C PRO A 120 -6.90 17.41 -10.05
N ASP A 121 -8.17 17.34 -10.47
CA ASP A 121 -8.55 16.86 -11.80
C ASP A 121 -7.80 17.60 -12.92
N ALA A 122 -7.66 18.91 -12.80
CA ALA A 122 -6.91 19.73 -13.76
C ALA A 122 -5.45 19.30 -13.91
N LYS A 123 -4.79 18.90 -12.81
CA LYS A 123 -3.41 18.38 -12.85
C LYS A 123 -3.34 16.99 -13.48
N VAL A 124 -4.35 16.16 -13.25
CA VAL A 124 -4.44 14.82 -13.85
C VAL A 124 -4.68 14.93 -15.36
N VAL A 125 -5.57 15.83 -15.80
CA VAL A 125 -5.79 16.13 -17.23
C VAL A 125 -4.49 16.60 -17.87
N ASP A 126 -3.86 17.63 -17.30
CA ASP A 126 -2.61 18.20 -17.82
C ASP A 126 -1.47 17.16 -17.92
N ALA A 127 -1.34 16.30 -16.91
CA ALA A 127 -0.38 15.21 -16.93
C ALA A 127 -0.72 14.18 -18.03
N LEU A 128 -1.99 13.79 -18.14
CA LEU A 128 -2.43 12.78 -19.10
C LEU A 128 -2.28 13.26 -20.55
N GLU A 129 -2.54 14.53 -20.83
CA GLU A 129 -2.31 15.15 -22.16
C GLU A 129 -0.84 15.05 -22.55
N LYS A 130 0.07 15.55 -21.69
CA LYS A 130 1.51 15.45 -21.92
C LYS A 130 1.99 14.01 -22.11
N ILE A 131 1.39 13.06 -21.39
CA ILE A 131 1.73 11.64 -21.52
C ILE A 131 1.24 11.09 -22.87
N CYS A 132 0.01 11.35 -23.26
CA CYS A 132 -0.54 10.90 -24.53
C CYS A 132 0.25 11.50 -25.71
N ASP A 133 0.57 12.79 -25.67
CA ASP A 133 1.38 13.46 -26.70
C ASP A 133 2.78 12.86 -26.86
N ALA A 134 3.33 12.27 -25.80
CA ALA A 134 4.65 11.63 -25.83
C ALA A 134 4.64 10.20 -26.39
N TYR A 135 3.48 9.55 -26.47
CA TYR A 135 3.33 8.14 -26.89
C TYR A 135 2.51 7.94 -28.16
N TYR A 136 1.63 8.88 -28.50
CA TYR A 136 0.80 8.83 -29.70
C TYR A 136 1.25 9.90 -30.69
N ASP A 137 1.00 9.63 -31.98
CA ASP A 137 1.24 10.60 -33.04
C ASP A 137 0.31 11.81 -32.88
N GLN A 138 0.80 13.02 -33.18
CA GLN A 138 0.04 14.27 -33.10
C GLN A 138 -1.20 14.29 -34.00
N SER A 139 -1.28 13.41 -34.99
CA SER A 139 -2.48 13.19 -35.81
C SER A 139 -3.63 12.50 -35.04
N ILE A 140 -3.34 11.91 -33.88
CA ILE A 140 -4.30 11.18 -33.02
C ILE A 140 -4.61 12.02 -31.76
N GLN A 141 -5.03 13.27 -31.97
CA GLN A 141 -5.39 14.18 -30.87
C GLN A 141 -6.74 13.79 -30.26
N LEU A 142 -6.71 13.37 -28.99
CA LEU A 142 -7.90 13.29 -28.15
C LEU A 142 -7.89 14.50 -27.22
N ALA A 143 -8.92 15.34 -27.27
CA ALA A 143 -9.10 16.37 -26.27
C ALA A 143 -9.40 15.72 -24.91
N ILE A 144 -8.44 15.75 -23.99
CA ILE A 144 -8.61 15.14 -22.68
C ILE A 144 -9.29 16.14 -21.76
N THR A 145 -10.52 15.82 -21.38
CA THR A 145 -11.28 16.61 -20.41
C THR A 145 -11.67 15.74 -19.23
N THR A 146 -12.15 16.35 -18.15
CA THR A 146 -12.67 15.64 -16.96
C THR A 146 -13.89 14.77 -17.24
N THR A 147 -14.50 14.91 -18.42
CA THR A 147 -15.62 14.09 -18.90
C THR A 147 -15.20 13.05 -19.94
N SER A 148 -13.92 13.01 -20.31
CA SER A 148 -13.41 12.07 -21.32
C SER A 148 -13.28 10.65 -20.76
N THR A 149 -13.46 9.64 -21.63
CA THR A 149 -13.24 8.24 -21.26
C THR A 149 -11.83 8.00 -20.74
N ALA A 150 -10.82 8.61 -21.40
CA ALA A 150 -9.42 8.52 -21.02
C ALA A 150 -9.18 9.00 -19.58
N PHE A 151 -9.72 10.18 -19.23
CA PHE A 151 -9.64 10.71 -17.88
C PHE A 151 -10.31 9.80 -16.84
N HIS A 152 -11.52 9.31 -17.14
CA HIS A 152 -12.24 8.43 -16.21
C HIS A 152 -11.51 7.09 -16.00
N LEU A 153 -10.99 6.48 -17.06
CA LEU A 153 -10.18 5.26 -16.97
C LEU A 153 -8.88 5.50 -16.21
N ALA A 154 -8.17 6.59 -16.49
CA ALA A 154 -6.94 6.96 -15.80
C ALA A 154 -7.17 7.18 -14.29
N THR A 155 -8.21 7.92 -13.93
CA THR A 155 -8.59 8.16 -12.53
C THR A 155 -9.01 6.87 -11.84
N GLN A 156 -9.72 5.99 -12.55
CA GLN A 156 -10.04 4.67 -12.04
C GLN A 156 -8.76 3.86 -11.79
N GLN A 157 -7.80 3.86 -12.72
CA GLN A 157 -6.53 3.15 -12.56
C GLN A 157 -5.69 3.70 -11.40
N LEU A 158 -5.73 5.01 -11.14
CA LEU A 158 -5.09 5.61 -9.97
C LEU A 158 -5.69 5.10 -8.65
N SER A 159 -7.01 4.95 -8.60
CA SER A 159 -7.74 4.43 -7.43
C SER A 159 -7.60 2.91 -7.29
N ASP A 160 -8.16 2.18 -8.25
CA ASP A 160 -8.42 0.74 -8.19
C ASP A 160 -7.17 -0.08 -8.56
N GLY A 161 -6.19 0.54 -9.24
CA GLY A 161 -4.90 -0.07 -9.59
C GLY A 161 -3.78 0.38 -8.67
N TRP A 162 -3.38 1.66 -8.76
CA TRP A 162 -2.14 2.14 -8.14
C TRP A 162 -2.20 2.27 -6.62
N ARG A 163 -3.25 2.84 -6.04
CA ARG A 163 -3.33 2.95 -4.57
C ARG A 163 -3.64 1.61 -3.90
N SER A 164 -4.55 0.84 -4.50
CA SER A 164 -5.00 -0.45 -3.96
C SER A 164 -3.87 -1.50 -3.90
N ILE A 165 -2.85 -1.39 -4.77
CA ILE A 165 -1.74 -2.35 -4.79
C ILE A 165 -0.97 -2.36 -3.47
N PHE A 166 -0.81 -1.20 -2.82
CA PHE A 166 -0.01 -1.09 -1.60
C PHE A 166 -0.70 -1.84 -0.46
N GLY A 167 -2.00 -1.60 -0.28
CA GLY A 167 -2.79 -2.25 0.76
C GLY A 167 -2.86 -3.77 0.63
N SER A 168 -3.00 -4.27 -0.60
CA SER A 168 -3.02 -5.71 -0.90
C SER A 168 -1.63 -6.34 -0.81
N SER A 169 -0.60 -5.70 -1.35
CA SER A 169 0.80 -6.16 -1.28
C SER A 169 1.28 -6.24 0.16
N ALA A 170 0.93 -5.28 1.02
CA ALA A 170 1.31 -5.30 2.42
C ALA A 170 0.76 -6.52 3.17
N ILE A 171 -0.52 -6.87 2.96
CA ILE A 171 -1.09 -8.08 3.55
C ILE A 171 -0.37 -9.32 3.03
N ALA A 172 -0.17 -9.42 1.71
CA ALA A 172 0.50 -10.57 1.11
C ALA A 172 1.93 -10.75 1.60
N ILE A 173 2.69 -9.65 1.74
CA ILE A 173 4.07 -9.65 2.23
C ILE A 173 4.14 -10.03 3.70
N VAL A 174 3.27 -9.49 4.56
CA VAL A 174 3.22 -9.89 5.98
C VAL A 174 2.83 -11.37 6.12
N ASN A 175 1.89 -11.86 5.33
CA ASN A 175 1.53 -13.28 5.32
C ASN A 175 2.72 -14.15 4.89
N ALA A 176 3.41 -13.77 3.83
CA ALA A 176 4.59 -14.48 3.35
C ALA A 176 5.74 -14.47 4.37
N PHE A 177 5.89 -13.37 5.12
CA PHE A 177 6.81 -13.27 6.24
C PHE A 177 6.48 -14.31 7.32
N PHE A 178 5.22 -14.41 7.75
CA PHE A 178 4.81 -15.41 8.73
C PHE A 178 4.96 -16.85 8.22
N ASP A 179 4.58 -17.12 6.98
CA ASP A 179 4.75 -18.45 6.35
C ASP A 179 6.22 -18.87 6.19
N ALA A 180 7.16 -17.92 6.24
CA ALA A 180 8.59 -18.19 6.07
C ALA A 180 9.31 -18.46 7.40
N HIS A 181 8.65 -18.26 8.54
CA HIS A 181 9.25 -18.42 9.86
C HIS A 181 8.46 -19.43 10.68
N ASP A 182 9.09 -20.56 10.99
CA ASP A 182 8.49 -21.66 11.76
C ASP A 182 7.92 -21.22 13.12
N ASN A 183 8.47 -20.14 13.70
CA ASN A 183 8.00 -19.55 14.96
C ASN A 183 6.63 -18.86 14.86
N TYR A 184 6.05 -18.72 13.66
CA TYR A 184 4.80 -18.02 13.44
C TYR A 184 3.78 -18.84 12.65
N SER A 185 4.16 -19.96 12.01
CA SER A 185 3.34 -20.64 11.01
C SER A 185 2.01 -21.20 11.52
N ASP A 186 1.92 -21.45 12.84
CA ASP A 186 0.83 -22.23 13.44
C ASP A 186 0.20 -21.60 14.70
N SER A 187 0.52 -20.35 15.05
CA SER A 187 -0.10 -19.66 16.18
C SER A 187 -0.51 -18.23 15.83
N ASP A 188 -1.80 -17.96 15.95
CA ASP A 188 -2.38 -16.62 15.80
C ASP A 188 -1.84 -15.67 16.89
N GLU A 189 -1.56 -16.18 18.10
CA GLU A 189 -1.01 -15.43 19.22
C GLU A 189 0.41 -14.94 18.90
N GLN A 190 1.28 -15.81 18.39
CA GLN A 190 2.66 -15.42 18.04
C GLN A 190 2.71 -14.40 16.90
N GLN A 191 1.79 -14.52 15.92
CA GLN A 191 1.66 -13.55 14.83
C GLN A 191 1.13 -12.20 15.34
N GLN A 192 0.16 -12.23 16.25
CA GLN A 192 -0.37 -11.03 16.92
C GLN A 192 0.70 -10.32 17.75
N ASP A 193 1.46 -11.06 18.55
CA ASP A 193 2.53 -10.51 19.39
C ASP A 193 3.64 -9.88 18.54
N PHE A 194 4.05 -10.54 17.46
CA PHE A 194 4.99 -9.94 16.50
C PHE A 194 4.42 -8.64 15.92
N ALA A 195 3.16 -8.65 15.47
CA ALA A 195 2.56 -7.50 14.83
C ALA A 195 2.42 -6.32 15.79
N GLN A 196 1.98 -6.56 17.03
CA GLN A 196 1.92 -5.55 18.09
C GLN A 196 3.32 -5.04 18.45
N GLY A 197 4.31 -5.92 18.55
CA GLY A 197 5.70 -5.55 18.77
C GLY A 197 6.25 -4.68 17.64
N ALA A 198 5.95 -4.99 16.39
CA ALA A 198 6.35 -4.21 15.22
C ALA A 198 5.69 -2.83 15.17
N LEU A 199 4.43 -2.72 15.62
CA LEU A 199 3.69 -1.46 15.74
C LEU A 199 4.17 -0.60 16.92
N ASP A 200 4.62 -1.21 18.03
CA ASP A 200 5.20 -0.48 19.16
C ASP A 200 6.34 0.42 18.67
N LYS A 201 6.24 1.72 18.97
CA LYS A 201 7.20 2.76 18.57
C LYS A 201 7.52 2.76 17.06
N LEU A 202 6.62 2.25 16.22
CA LEU A 202 6.77 2.16 14.77
C LEU A 202 8.04 1.40 14.34
N ARG A 203 8.45 0.35 15.06
CA ARG A 203 9.68 -0.40 14.73
C ARG A 203 9.73 -0.87 13.28
N PHE A 204 8.58 -1.22 12.71
CA PHE A 204 8.47 -1.75 11.35
C PHE A 204 9.01 -0.83 10.25
N ILE A 205 9.12 0.49 10.47
CA ILE A 205 9.69 1.40 9.46
C ILE A 205 11.22 1.43 9.48
N TYR A 206 11.86 0.92 10.51
CA TYR A 206 13.32 0.97 10.66
C TYR A 206 13.98 -0.32 10.18
N ARG A 207 15.13 -0.21 9.53
CA ARG A 207 15.97 -1.37 9.17
C ARG A 207 16.45 -2.14 10.41
N LYS A 208 16.76 -1.42 11.48
CA LYS A 208 17.20 -2.00 12.76
C LYS A 208 16.50 -1.30 13.93
N ALA A 209 15.73 -2.05 14.70
CA ALA A 209 14.94 -1.54 15.81
C ALA A 209 14.94 -2.49 17.03
N ASP A 210 16.10 -3.10 17.31
CA ASP A 210 16.29 -4.03 18.43
C ASP A 210 16.25 -3.29 19.79
N GLY A 211 15.62 -3.92 20.78
CA GLY A 211 15.53 -3.40 22.15
C GLY A 211 14.63 -2.16 22.28
N ASN A 212 14.46 -1.62 23.48
CA ASN A 212 13.43 -0.61 23.76
C ASN A 212 13.87 0.85 23.60
N ASP A 213 15.15 1.09 23.30
CA ASP A 213 15.74 2.41 23.16
C ASP A 213 15.62 2.93 21.72
N THR A 214 14.67 3.83 21.49
CA THR A 214 14.40 4.42 20.16
C THR A 214 15.59 5.20 19.62
N LYS A 215 16.50 5.69 20.46
CA LYS A 215 17.72 6.39 20.02
C LYS A 215 18.70 5.46 19.31
N LYS A 216 18.55 4.14 19.44
CA LYS A 216 19.37 3.14 18.76
C LYS A 216 18.75 2.64 17.46
N PHE A 217 17.52 3.06 17.13
CA PHE A 217 16.89 2.67 15.88
C PHE A 217 17.63 3.30 14.69
N ARG A 218 17.79 2.54 13.60
CA ARG A 218 18.58 2.94 12.42
C ARG A 218 17.90 2.53 11.13
N GLY A 219 18.16 3.31 10.07
CA GLY A 219 17.59 3.09 8.74
C GLY A 219 16.10 3.38 8.71
N LEU A 220 15.72 4.62 9.01
CA LEU A 220 14.34 5.09 8.91
C LEU A 220 13.79 4.83 7.49
N PHE A 221 12.55 4.35 7.40
CA PHE A 221 11.87 3.86 6.19
C PHE A 221 12.54 2.71 5.42
N ARG A 222 13.59 2.09 5.98
CA ARG A 222 14.28 0.92 5.42
C ARG A 222 13.90 -0.40 6.09
N GLY A 223 12.75 -0.41 6.77
CA GLY A 223 12.18 -1.63 7.33
C GLY A 223 11.88 -2.67 6.24
N PRO A 224 12.19 -3.96 6.44
CA PRO A 224 12.07 -4.98 5.37
C PRO A 224 10.68 -5.07 4.75
N LEU A 225 9.62 -5.01 5.55
CA LEU A 225 8.24 -5.05 5.06
C LEU A 225 7.90 -3.81 4.22
N VAL A 226 8.36 -2.63 4.64
CA VAL A 226 8.10 -1.36 3.94
C VAL A 226 8.80 -1.33 2.59
N VAL A 227 10.07 -1.73 2.54
CA VAL A 227 10.87 -1.77 1.30
C VAL A 227 10.27 -2.76 0.30
N GLN A 228 9.82 -3.92 0.75
CA GLN A 228 9.16 -4.91 -0.12
C GLN A 228 7.82 -4.40 -0.66
N VAL A 229 7.00 -3.74 0.17
CA VAL A 229 5.74 -3.15 -0.32
C VAL A 229 6.02 -2.00 -1.30
N PHE A 230 7.06 -1.22 -1.04
CA PHE A 230 7.48 -0.14 -1.92
C PHE A 230 7.92 -0.66 -3.30
N ALA A 231 8.47 -1.87 -3.37
CA ALA A 231 8.82 -2.53 -4.63
C ALA A 231 7.63 -2.70 -5.59
N ALA A 232 6.40 -2.80 -5.08
CA ALA A 232 5.20 -2.87 -5.90
C ALA A 232 5.04 -1.63 -6.80
N HIS A 233 5.49 -0.45 -6.35
CA HIS A 233 5.47 0.75 -7.17
C HIS A 233 6.31 0.60 -8.44
N PHE A 234 7.54 0.08 -8.31
CA PHE A 234 8.47 -0.09 -9.43
C PHE A 234 7.94 -1.09 -10.48
N ASN A 235 7.22 -2.12 -10.04
CA ASN A 235 6.54 -3.03 -10.95
C ASN A 235 5.43 -2.33 -11.77
N MET A 236 4.72 -1.38 -11.18
CA MET A 236 3.62 -0.68 -11.85
C MET A 236 4.08 0.40 -12.82
N ILE A 237 5.22 1.02 -12.55
CA ILE A 237 5.80 2.06 -13.43
C ILE A 237 6.77 1.48 -14.47
N HIS A 238 6.89 0.15 -14.55
CA HIS A 238 7.68 -0.51 -15.58
C HIS A 238 7.17 -0.11 -16.98
N GLY A 239 8.08 0.31 -17.86
CA GLY A 239 7.74 0.82 -19.19
C GLY A 239 7.34 2.30 -19.24
N SER A 240 7.31 2.99 -18.09
CA SER A 240 7.15 4.45 -18.05
C SER A 240 8.33 5.20 -18.65
N LYS A 241 8.07 6.38 -19.20
CA LYS A 241 9.09 7.26 -19.80
C LYS A 241 9.21 8.56 -19.00
N TRP A 242 10.39 9.15 -19.04
CA TRP A 242 10.58 10.53 -18.60
C TRP A 242 10.07 11.49 -19.66
N ILE A 243 9.16 12.39 -19.29
CA ILE A 243 8.51 13.33 -20.21
C ILE A 243 8.84 14.74 -19.76
N HIS A 244 9.38 15.54 -20.69
CA HIS A 244 9.71 16.94 -20.43
C HIS A 244 8.44 17.74 -20.09
N GLY A 245 8.53 18.63 -19.10
CA GLY A 245 7.40 19.45 -18.65
C GLY A 245 6.34 18.70 -17.83
N LEU A 246 6.46 17.38 -17.64
CA LEU A 246 5.55 16.62 -16.77
C LEU A 246 5.87 16.78 -15.28
N TYR A 247 7.11 17.17 -14.96
CA TYR A 247 7.62 17.30 -13.61
C TYR A 247 8.19 18.69 -13.40
N GLU A 248 8.09 19.20 -12.17
CA GLU A 248 8.71 20.46 -11.78
C GLU A 248 10.24 20.27 -11.67
N GLY A 249 11.01 21.19 -12.28
CA GLY A 249 12.47 21.17 -12.26
C GLY A 249 13.12 20.37 -13.40
N SER A 250 14.45 20.29 -13.38
CA SER A 250 15.26 19.63 -14.41
C SER A 250 15.54 18.14 -14.13
N SER A 251 15.15 17.63 -12.95
CA SER A 251 15.39 16.26 -12.51
C SER A 251 14.10 15.56 -12.05
N PRO A 252 14.01 14.22 -12.18
CA PRO A 252 12.90 13.45 -11.64
C PRO A 252 12.72 13.67 -10.14
N PRO A 253 11.51 14.05 -9.68
CA PRO A 253 11.23 14.05 -8.26
C PRO A 253 11.31 12.62 -7.74
N GLN A 254 11.87 12.47 -6.55
CA GLN A 254 11.97 11.17 -5.91
C GLN A 254 10.57 10.64 -5.53
N PRO A 255 10.33 9.31 -5.61
CA PRO A 255 9.04 8.68 -5.34
C PRO A 255 8.72 8.59 -3.83
N ARG A 256 8.70 9.74 -3.14
CA ARG A 256 8.44 9.83 -1.69
C ARG A 256 7.01 9.45 -1.31
N ALA A 257 6.02 9.81 -2.14
CA ALA A 257 4.61 9.52 -1.86
C ALA A 257 4.30 8.00 -1.86
N PRO A 258 4.79 7.17 -2.80
CA PRO A 258 4.59 5.73 -2.74
C PRO A 258 5.39 5.05 -1.61
N LEU A 259 6.50 5.63 -1.14
CA LEU A 259 7.15 5.16 0.10
C LEU A 259 6.26 5.40 1.33
N ALA A 260 5.60 6.57 1.39
CA ALA A 260 4.63 6.86 2.43
C ALA A 260 3.40 5.93 2.39
N LEU A 261 2.87 5.65 1.19
CA LEU A 261 1.79 4.67 0.99
C LEU A 261 2.22 3.27 1.44
N ALA A 262 3.44 2.85 1.13
CA ALA A 262 3.97 1.56 1.57
C ALA A 262 4.05 1.46 3.10
N ALA A 263 4.57 2.50 3.78
CA ALA A 263 4.61 2.55 5.24
C ALA A 263 3.20 2.46 5.86
N ALA A 264 2.26 3.27 5.36
CA ALA A 264 0.86 3.23 5.81
C ALA A 264 0.19 1.87 5.55
N ALA A 265 0.46 1.25 4.41
CA ALA A 265 -0.08 -0.06 4.08
C ALA A 265 0.47 -1.18 4.98
N VAL A 266 1.77 -1.12 5.33
CA VAL A 266 2.38 -2.07 6.28
C VAL A 266 1.81 -1.87 7.68
N GLU A 267 1.68 -0.64 8.15
CA GLU A 267 1.01 -0.34 9.43
C GLU A 267 -0.39 -0.94 9.47
N ARG A 268 -1.16 -0.80 8.37
CA ARG A 268 -2.49 -1.40 8.23
C ARG A 268 -2.45 -2.91 8.34
N ALA A 269 -1.56 -3.56 7.58
CA ALA A 269 -1.46 -5.02 7.59
C ALA A 269 -1.09 -5.55 8.97
N LEU A 270 -0.14 -4.90 9.64
CA LEU A 270 0.25 -5.24 11.02
C LEU A 270 -0.88 -4.98 12.01
N MET A 271 -1.65 -3.90 11.87
CA MET A 271 -2.82 -3.68 12.73
C MET A 271 -3.86 -4.78 12.56
N LEU A 272 -4.18 -5.17 11.32
CA LEU A 272 -5.15 -6.22 11.05
C LEU A 272 -4.73 -7.57 11.66
N TRP A 273 -3.44 -7.89 11.61
CA TRP A 273 -2.89 -9.07 12.28
C TRP A 273 -2.88 -8.91 13.81
N GLY A 274 -2.34 -7.81 14.32
CA GLY A 274 -2.19 -7.55 15.75
C GLY A 274 -3.51 -7.48 16.53
N THR A 275 -4.62 -7.13 15.87
CA THR A 275 -5.97 -7.15 16.45
C THR A 275 -6.73 -8.45 16.21
N GLY A 276 -6.12 -9.44 15.55
CA GLY A 276 -6.77 -10.71 15.18
C GLY A 276 -7.90 -10.54 14.15
N THR A 277 -7.91 -9.43 13.40
CA THR A 277 -8.89 -9.21 12.31
C THR A 277 -8.58 -10.04 11.08
N ILE A 278 -7.30 -10.32 10.85
CA ILE A 278 -6.83 -11.42 10.00
C ILE A 278 -6.33 -12.51 10.94
N THR A 279 -6.68 -13.76 10.64
CA THR A 279 -6.21 -14.96 11.35
C THR A 279 -5.62 -15.96 10.37
N ILE A 280 -4.80 -16.89 10.89
CA ILE A 280 -4.24 -18.01 10.14
C ILE A 280 -5.33 -18.80 9.44
N THR A 281 -6.46 -19.04 10.11
CA THR A 281 -7.59 -19.78 9.55
C THR A 281 -8.14 -19.09 8.30
N MET A 282 -8.33 -17.77 8.34
CA MET A 282 -8.80 -16.99 7.19
C MET A 282 -7.80 -17.04 6.03
N VAL A 283 -6.51 -16.95 6.33
CA VAL A 283 -5.45 -17.04 5.29
C VAL A 283 -5.41 -18.43 4.66
N ARG A 284 -5.52 -19.49 5.46
CA ARG A 284 -5.57 -20.89 4.98
C ARG A 284 -6.80 -21.14 4.11
N GLU A 285 -7.97 -20.66 4.54
CA GLU A 285 -9.20 -20.77 3.74
C GLU A 285 -9.07 -20.04 2.40
N ALA A 286 -8.55 -18.80 2.41
CA ALA A 286 -8.32 -18.02 1.20
C ALA A 286 -7.38 -18.73 0.22
N LYS A 287 -6.29 -19.33 0.73
CA LYS A 287 -5.35 -20.13 -0.08
C LYS A 287 -6.01 -21.37 -0.68
N THR A 288 -6.72 -22.15 0.14
CA THR A 288 -7.41 -23.39 -0.30
C THR A 288 -8.49 -23.11 -1.34
N THR A 289 -9.27 -22.05 -1.12
CA THR A 289 -10.36 -21.66 -2.03
C THR A 289 -9.89 -20.83 -3.22
N ARG A 290 -8.62 -20.39 -3.24
CA ARG A 290 -8.06 -19.41 -4.19
C ARG A 290 -8.91 -18.14 -4.27
N LYS A 291 -9.48 -17.72 -3.14
CA LYS A 291 -10.31 -16.51 -3.02
C LYS A 291 -9.59 -15.44 -2.22
N ALA A 292 -10.13 -14.24 -2.33
CA ALA A 292 -9.72 -13.11 -1.52
C ALA A 292 -9.96 -13.36 -0.02
N ILE A 293 -9.07 -12.86 0.86
CA ILE A 293 -9.38 -12.80 2.30
C ILE A 293 -10.56 -11.86 2.48
N LYS A 294 -11.64 -12.38 3.07
CA LYS A 294 -12.82 -11.60 3.43
C LYS A 294 -12.66 -11.10 4.84
N LEU A 295 -12.47 -9.80 5.01
CA LEU A 295 -12.39 -9.21 6.34
C LEU A 295 -13.78 -9.17 6.98
N PRO A 296 -13.88 -9.33 8.32
CA PRO A 296 -15.14 -9.25 9.01
C PRO A 296 -15.79 -7.88 8.77
N ALA A 297 -17.05 -7.88 8.35
CA ALA A 297 -17.82 -6.65 8.28
C ALA A 297 -18.16 -6.20 9.70
N MET A 298 -17.56 -5.11 10.16
CA MET A 298 -18.04 -4.45 11.37
C MET A 298 -19.40 -3.83 11.05
N ILE A 299 -20.39 -3.97 11.93
CA ILE A 299 -21.70 -3.35 11.76
C ILE A 299 -21.77 -2.16 12.73
N ASN A 300 -22.16 -0.98 12.24
CA ASN A 300 -22.42 0.16 13.11
C ASN A 300 -23.70 -0.13 13.91
N PRO A 301 -23.62 -0.18 15.26
CA PRO A 301 -24.77 -0.50 16.09
C PRO A 301 -25.91 0.54 16.01
N GLU A 302 -25.61 1.79 15.67
CA GLU A 302 -26.61 2.87 15.56
C GLU A 302 -27.34 2.89 14.21
N THR A 303 -26.67 2.48 13.13
CA THR A 303 -27.22 2.58 11.76
C THR A 303 -27.52 1.23 11.11
N GLY A 304 -27.07 0.12 11.70
CA GLY A 304 -27.19 -1.23 11.15
C GLY A 304 -26.40 -1.45 9.86
N ARG A 305 -25.58 -0.48 9.43
CA ARG A 305 -24.80 -0.54 8.19
C ARG A 305 -23.42 -1.12 8.44
N GLN A 306 -22.89 -1.85 7.45
CA GLN A 306 -21.51 -2.31 7.49
C GLN A 306 -20.54 -1.11 7.48
N LEU A 307 -19.69 -1.02 8.50
CA LEU A 307 -18.50 -0.19 8.60
C LEU A 307 -17.36 -0.84 7.81
N THR A 308 -17.46 -0.77 6.50
CA THR A 308 -16.39 -1.17 5.58
C THR A 308 -15.18 -0.23 5.65
N GLN A 309 -15.36 0.94 6.26
CA GLN A 309 -14.38 2.02 6.36
C GLN A 309 -13.18 1.67 7.26
N HIS A 310 -13.37 0.91 8.34
CA HIS A 310 -12.28 0.66 9.29
C HIS A 310 -11.19 -0.26 8.73
N VAL A 311 -11.53 -1.08 7.73
CA VAL A 311 -10.60 -2.04 7.17
C VAL A 311 -10.08 -1.64 5.79
N ALA A 312 -10.71 -0.74 5.05
CA ALA A 312 -10.29 -0.40 3.69
C ALA A 312 -9.02 0.49 3.66
N PHE A 313 -8.10 0.22 2.72
CA PHE A 313 -6.96 1.11 2.45
C PHE A 313 -7.40 2.25 1.54
N SER A 314 -7.93 3.32 2.15
CA SER A 314 -8.56 4.45 1.45
C SER A 314 -8.16 5.79 2.07
N GLU A 315 -8.36 6.90 1.36
CA GLU A 315 -8.09 8.25 1.85
C GLU A 315 -8.78 8.52 3.20
N LEU A 316 -10.04 8.09 3.36
CA LEU A 316 -10.82 8.35 4.55
C LEU A 316 -10.17 7.78 5.82
N SER A 317 -9.56 6.60 5.72
CA SER A 317 -9.00 5.88 6.87
C SER A 317 -7.49 6.00 6.98
N TRP A 318 -6.80 6.10 5.83
CA TRP A 318 -5.34 6.02 5.71
C TRP A 318 -4.68 7.25 5.09
N GLY A 319 -5.47 8.25 4.69
CA GLY A 319 -4.98 9.52 4.17
C GLY A 319 -4.12 10.28 5.18
N LYS A 320 -4.61 10.41 6.42
CA LYS A 320 -3.89 11.10 7.49
C LYS A 320 -2.58 10.38 7.88
N PRO A 321 -2.56 9.06 8.16
CA PRO A 321 -1.30 8.34 8.37
C PRO A 321 -0.32 8.50 7.20
N THR A 322 -0.78 8.36 5.95
CA THR A 322 0.07 8.52 4.76
C THR A 322 0.71 9.90 4.71
N ARG A 323 -0.05 10.97 4.93
CA ARG A 323 0.49 12.34 4.96
C ARG A 323 1.50 12.54 6.09
N SER A 324 1.25 11.97 7.27
CA SER A 324 2.21 12.02 8.38
C SER A 324 3.53 11.32 8.05
N TYR A 325 3.49 10.18 7.32
CA TYR A 325 4.71 9.53 6.85
C TYR A 325 5.41 10.35 5.78
N LEU A 326 4.67 10.92 4.83
CA LEU A 326 5.23 11.77 3.79
C LEU A 326 5.97 12.97 4.37
N GLU A 327 5.36 13.69 5.32
CA GLU A 327 6.03 14.80 6.03
C GLU A 327 7.30 14.33 6.77
N SER A 328 7.28 13.13 7.34
CA SER A 328 8.46 12.57 8.01
C SER A 328 9.57 12.21 7.01
N ILE A 329 9.20 11.67 5.84
CA ILE A 329 10.13 11.37 4.74
C ILE A 329 10.76 12.67 4.24
N GLU A 330 9.96 13.69 3.95
CA GLU A 330 10.46 14.99 3.48
C GLU A 330 11.43 15.66 4.46
N LYS A 331 11.20 15.49 5.77
CA LYS A 331 12.04 16.09 6.83
C LYS A 331 13.30 15.29 7.13
N ASN A 332 13.26 13.96 7.01
CA ASN A 332 14.28 13.08 7.59
C ASN A 332 14.96 12.13 6.59
N VAL A 333 14.53 12.12 5.32
CA VAL A 333 15.08 11.27 4.27
C VAL A 333 15.60 12.15 3.13
N ASP A 334 16.91 12.40 3.16
CA ASP A 334 17.63 13.04 2.07
C ASP A 334 17.68 12.16 0.80
N ASP A 335 18.15 12.74 -0.29
CA ASP A 335 18.16 12.05 -1.59
C ASP A 335 19.11 10.83 -1.60
N ASP A 336 20.25 10.88 -0.91
CA ASP A 336 21.18 9.74 -0.79
C ASP A 336 20.55 8.55 -0.06
N VAL A 337 19.80 8.82 1.01
CA VAL A 337 19.05 7.79 1.75
C VAL A 337 17.90 7.28 0.90
N MET A 338 17.21 8.16 0.16
CA MET A 338 16.14 7.78 -0.74
C MET A 338 16.64 6.85 -1.85
N GLU A 339 17.79 7.15 -2.46
CA GLU A 339 18.43 6.29 -3.46
C GLU A 339 18.76 4.90 -2.90
N LYS A 340 19.25 4.82 -1.65
CA LYS A 340 19.48 3.54 -0.97
C LYS A 340 18.18 2.77 -0.77
N ILE A 341 17.10 3.42 -0.34
CA ILE A 341 15.77 2.78 -0.18
C ILE A 341 15.28 2.26 -1.53
N MET A 342 15.42 3.04 -2.60
CA MET A 342 15.04 2.63 -3.94
C MET A 342 15.88 1.44 -4.43
N GLY A 343 17.18 1.45 -4.18
CA GLY A 343 18.08 0.33 -4.49
C GLY A 343 17.62 -0.96 -3.84
N GLU A 344 17.36 -0.92 -2.53
CA GLU A 344 16.85 -2.08 -1.78
C GLU A 344 15.49 -2.55 -2.30
N ALA A 345 14.57 -1.63 -2.63
CA ALA A 345 13.25 -1.99 -3.15
C ALA A 345 13.32 -2.61 -4.56
N LYS A 346 14.22 -2.12 -5.42
CA LYS A 346 14.38 -2.64 -6.78
C LYS A 346 14.82 -4.10 -6.82
N GLU A 347 15.55 -4.58 -5.80
CA GLU A 347 15.92 -6.00 -5.65
C GLU A 347 14.70 -6.95 -5.53
N PHE A 348 13.53 -6.43 -5.19
CA PHE A 348 12.27 -7.16 -5.12
C PHE A 348 11.36 -6.93 -6.33
N SER A 349 11.74 -6.00 -7.22
CA SER A 349 10.97 -5.65 -8.41
C SER A 349 11.40 -6.47 -9.64
N LYS A 350 10.46 -6.75 -10.55
CA LYS A 350 10.74 -7.39 -11.85
C LYS A 350 11.60 -6.53 -12.77
N ALA A 351 11.55 -5.20 -12.59
CA ALA A 351 12.23 -4.24 -13.46
C ALA A 351 13.75 -4.37 -13.46
N SER A 352 14.33 -5.01 -12.44
CA SER A 352 15.79 -5.22 -12.31
C SER A 352 16.36 -6.27 -13.27
N HIS A 353 15.54 -6.96 -14.07
CA HIS A 353 16.00 -8.04 -14.98
C HIS A 353 15.78 -7.73 -16.47
N GLY A 354 15.36 -6.51 -16.83
CA GLY A 354 15.06 -6.11 -18.22
C GLY A 354 15.96 -5.01 -18.80
N GLU A 355 17.01 -4.56 -18.10
CA GLU A 355 17.92 -3.49 -18.59
C GLU A 355 19.08 -4.01 -19.47
N ASN A 356 19.02 -5.27 -19.94
CA ASN A 356 20.06 -5.89 -20.78
C ASN A 356 19.54 -6.36 -22.15
N ASP A 357 18.56 -5.68 -22.76
CA ASP A 357 18.21 -5.88 -24.17
C ASP A 357 17.99 -4.54 -24.90
#